data_AF-A0A8C0GJI8-F1
#
_entry.id   AF-A0A8C0GJI8-F1
#
_cell.length_a   1.000
_cell.length_b   1.000
_cell.length_c   1.000
_cell.angle_alpha   90.00
_cell.angle_beta   90.00
_cell.angle_gamma   90.00
#
_symmetry.space_group_name_H-M   'P 1'
#
loop_
_entity.id
_entity.type
_entity.pdbx_description
1 polymer ?
#
loop_
_entity_poly.entity_id
_entity_poly.type
_entity_poly.pdbx_seq_one_letter_code
_entity_poly.pdbx_strand_id
1 'polypeptide(L)'
;LFKLRNQLDVEKDYFESYISIASTVPSVLCLIGNFVLVNRVSASIRILSSLAVMLAVFVVITVLVKMDTSTWTRHFFVITIICVVIVSSASTIFSSSIFGLTSCFPMKNSQALISGQAMGGTVSAVASVVDLAAAADTTDSALAYFLTADVFIIVCIVVYLILPKLEYSSYLEGADESQGITNSSFPAKGTSVQNIPPLRPILTKTAVLGFCVFYVFFISIIIFPSISSSIESVNKDSGSLWTSKYFIPFTSFLLYNFADWCGRQITAWIQAPGPKSKLLPALVLLRTLSLPLFMLCNYQPRIHIKMVIFNRDVYPAVFIALLGLSNGYLGTLAIIYGPKILPKELAEATGVVMTFYLTLGLALGSACSILLVHLI
;
A
#
# COMPACT_ATOMS: atom_id res chain seq x y z
N LEU A 1 -0.91 16.82 -13.20
CA LEU A 1 -0.50 15.60 -13.92
C LEU A 1 -0.40 15.81 -15.44
N PHE A 2 -1.44 16.31 -16.14
CA PHE A 2 -1.37 16.50 -17.61
C PHE A 2 -0.91 17.88 -18.11
N LYS A 3 -1.12 18.99 -17.38
CA LYS A 3 -0.54 20.31 -17.75
C LYS A 3 0.99 20.30 -17.82
N LEU A 4 1.63 19.42 -17.06
CA LEU A 4 3.08 19.18 -17.10
C LEU A 4 3.52 18.31 -18.28
N ARG A 5 2.60 17.49 -18.83
CA ARG A 5 2.88 16.50 -19.88
C ARG A 5 3.12 17.14 -21.26
N ASN A 6 2.75 18.39 -21.46
CA ASN A 6 2.80 19.03 -22.78
C ASN A 6 3.92 20.06 -22.99
N GLN A 7 4.73 20.42 -21.98
CA GLN A 7 5.60 21.61 -22.14
C GLN A 7 7.12 21.45 -21.88
N LEU A 8 7.64 20.35 -21.33
CA LEU A 8 9.09 20.18 -21.08
C LEU A 8 9.57 18.76 -21.42
N ASP A 9 10.19 18.57 -22.61
CA ASP A 9 10.54 17.23 -23.12
C ASP A 9 11.59 16.46 -22.28
N VAL A 10 12.48 17.14 -21.56
CA VAL A 10 13.50 16.48 -20.72
C VAL A 10 12.98 16.09 -19.34
N GLU A 11 12.01 16.84 -18.79
CA GLU A 11 11.38 16.52 -17.49
C GLU A 11 10.27 15.45 -17.63
N LYS A 12 9.75 15.21 -18.85
CA LYS A 12 8.72 14.20 -19.16
C LYS A 12 9.17 12.76 -18.89
N ASP A 13 10.35 12.39 -19.36
CA ASP A 13 10.83 10.99 -19.32
C ASP A 13 11.17 10.52 -17.90
N TYR A 14 11.50 11.46 -17.02
CA TYR A 14 11.88 11.18 -15.64
C TYR A 14 10.78 11.52 -14.62
N PHE A 15 9.64 12.08 -15.04
CA PHE A 15 8.57 12.53 -14.14
C PHE A 15 8.04 11.41 -13.22
N GLU A 16 7.75 10.24 -13.79
CA GLU A 16 7.29 9.07 -13.01
C GLU A 16 8.36 8.57 -12.04
N SER A 17 9.64 8.63 -12.47
CA SER A 17 10.78 8.30 -11.63
C SER A 17 10.94 9.30 -10.47
N TYR A 18 10.76 10.59 -10.73
CA TYR A 18 10.79 11.64 -9.70
C TYR A 18 9.65 11.46 -8.69
N ILE A 19 8.42 11.16 -9.14
CA ILE A 19 7.31 10.86 -8.23
C ILE A 19 7.62 9.63 -7.37
N SER A 20 8.10 8.55 -7.97
CA SER A 20 8.42 7.31 -7.24
C SER A 20 9.48 7.53 -6.16
N ILE A 21 10.56 8.25 -6.50
CA ILE A 21 11.62 8.60 -5.55
C ILE A 21 11.09 9.54 -4.46
N ALA A 22 10.34 10.58 -4.86
CA ALA A 22 9.74 11.55 -3.96
C ALA A 22 8.71 10.93 -3.01
N SER A 23 8.04 9.84 -3.39
CA SER A 23 7.17 9.10 -2.48
C SER A 23 7.94 8.12 -1.60
N THR A 24 8.90 7.39 -2.15
CA THR A 24 9.51 6.24 -1.47
C THR A 24 10.54 6.66 -0.42
N VAL A 25 11.43 7.59 -0.76
CA VAL A 25 12.52 8.01 0.16
C VAL A 25 11.97 8.65 1.44
N PRO A 26 11.05 9.63 1.38
CA PRO A 26 10.49 10.24 2.58
C PRO A 26 9.64 9.26 3.39
N SER A 27 8.94 8.34 2.73
CA SER A 27 8.15 7.31 3.43
C SER A 27 9.04 6.43 4.30
N VAL A 28 10.18 5.95 3.78
CA VAL A 28 11.13 5.13 4.56
C VAL A 28 11.69 5.92 5.75
N LEU A 29 12.09 7.19 5.54
CA LEU A 29 12.60 8.05 6.61
C LEU A 29 11.55 8.34 7.68
N CYS A 30 10.33 8.70 7.27
CA CYS A 30 9.21 8.95 8.18
C CYS A 30 8.81 7.70 8.95
N LEU A 31 8.94 6.51 8.36
CA LEU A 31 8.66 5.26 9.04
C LEU A 31 9.67 4.96 10.15
N ILE A 32 10.96 5.21 9.89
CA ILE A 32 12.01 5.14 10.93
C ILE A 32 11.71 6.15 12.04
N GLY A 33 11.36 7.38 11.68
CA GLY A 33 10.93 8.41 12.64
C GLY A 33 9.67 8.02 13.43
N ASN A 34 8.73 7.30 12.80
CA ASN A 34 7.48 6.91 13.44
C ASN A 34 7.69 5.95 14.62
N PHE A 35 8.77 5.16 14.62
CA PHE A 35 9.14 4.35 15.79
C PHE A 35 9.51 5.18 17.01
N VAL A 36 10.16 6.33 16.81
CA VAL A 36 10.46 7.27 17.89
C VAL A 36 9.18 7.96 18.36
N LEU A 37 8.32 8.34 17.41
CA LEU A 37 7.02 8.96 17.67
C LEU A 37 6.06 8.04 18.44
N VAL A 38 6.06 6.72 18.18
CA VAL A 38 5.18 5.75 18.86
C VAL A 38 5.30 5.83 20.38
N ASN A 39 6.50 6.13 20.88
CA ASN A 39 6.79 6.18 22.32
C ASN A 39 6.56 7.57 22.94
N ARG A 40 6.43 8.61 22.11
CA ARG A 40 6.37 10.02 22.55
C ARG A 40 5.00 10.64 22.35
N VAL A 41 4.24 10.18 21.36
CA VAL A 41 2.97 10.77 20.92
C VAL A 41 1.90 9.69 20.82
N SER A 42 0.72 9.95 21.37
CA SER A 42 -0.40 9.01 21.31
C SER A 42 -0.83 8.70 19.88
N ALA A 43 -1.32 7.47 19.64
CA ALA A 43 -1.78 7.03 18.33
C ALA A 43 -2.86 7.94 17.75
N SER A 44 -3.79 8.44 18.56
CA SER A 44 -4.86 9.34 18.10
C SER A 44 -4.36 10.68 17.58
N ILE A 45 -3.36 11.28 18.22
CA ILE A 45 -2.76 12.53 17.73
C ILE A 45 -2.04 12.24 16.40
N ARG A 46 -1.28 11.14 16.31
CA ARG A 46 -0.58 10.74 15.08
C ARG A 46 -1.54 10.49 13.91
N ILE A 47 -2.64 9.80 14.14
CA ILE A 47 -3.67 9.50 13.12
C ILE A 47 -4.40 10.77 12.68
N LEU A 48 -4.90 11.58 13.62
CA LEU A 48 -5.68 12.77 13.27
C LEU A 48 -4.82 13.85 12.62
N SER A 49 -3.59 14.07 13.11
CA SER A 49 -2.66 15.03 12.49
C SER A 49 -2.25 14.61 11.09
N SER A 50 -1.97 13.33 10.85
CA SER A 50 -1.64 12.84 9.50
C SER A 50 -2.82 12.95 8.53
N LEU A 51 -4.05 12.62 8.97
CA LEU A 51 -5.27 12.83 8.17
C LEU A 51 -5.50 14.31 7.84
N ALA A 52 -5.32 15.21 8.82
CA ALA A 52 -5.45 16.66 8.60
C ALA A 52 -4.41 17.20 7.62
N VAL A 53 -3.15 16.76 7.73
CA VAL A 53 -2.09 17.14 6.77
C VAL A 53 -2.41 16.62 5.37
N MET A 54 -2.86 15.35 5.24
CA MET A 54 -3.28 14.82 3.94
C MET A 54 -4.42 15.64 3.34
N LEU A 55 -5.48 15.93 4.10
CA LEU A 55 -6.60 16.74 3.65
C LEU A 55 -6.14 18.14 3.17
N ALA A 56 -5.30 18.82 3.96
CA ALA A 56 -4.81 20.14 3.60
C ALA A 56 -4.04 20.11 2.26
N VAL A 57 -3.19 19.11 2.04
CA VAL A 57 -2.44 18.98 0.79
C VAL A 57 -3.33 18.59 -0.38
N PHE A 58 -4.30 17.68 -0.20
CA PHE A 58 -5.25 17.32 -1.25
C PHE A 58 -6.10 18.52 -1.67
N VAL A 59 -6.59 19.34 -0.74
CA VAL A 59 -7.28 20.61 -1.04
C VAL A 59 -6.39 21.56 -1.84
N VAL A 60 -5.11 21.69 -1.48
CA VAL A 60 -4.14 22.48 -2.26
C VAL A 60 -4.02 21.95 -3.68
N ILE A 61 -3.89 20.63 -3.87
CA ILE A 61 -3.83 20.02 -5.20
C ILE A 61 -5.13 20.27 -5.98
N THR A 62 -6.31 20.11 -5.37
CA THR A 62 -7.62 20.37 -5.98
C THR A 62 -7.70 21.81 -6.52
N VAL A 63 -7.25 22.80 -5.74
CA VAL A 63 -7.19 24.20 -6.17
C VAL A 63 -6.21 24.38 -7.34
N LEU A 64 -5.01 23.80 -7.22
CA LEU A 64 -3.97 23.91 -8.25
C LEU A 64 -4.40 23.34 -9.61
N VAL A 65 -5.29 22.34 -9.65
CA VAL A 65 -5.80 21.77 -10.92
C VAL A 65 -6.66 22.77 -11.69
N LYS A 66 -7.44 23.62 -11.01
CA LYS A 66 -8.27 24.66 -11.66
C LYS A 66 -7.47 25.90 -12.06
N MET A 67 -6.31 26.17 -11.46
CA MET A 67 -5.52 27.37 -11.76
C MET A 67 -4.82 27.26 -13.12
N ASP A 68 -4.85 28.34 -13.91
CA ASP A 68 -4.02 28.39 -15.13
C ASP A 68 -2.53 28.42 -14.75
N THR A 69 -1.79 27.47 -15.30
CA THR A 69 -0.41 27.17 -14.94
C THR A 69 0.56 27.32 -16.12
N SER A 70 0.03 27.78 -17.26
CA SER A 70 0.72 27.97 -18.54
C SER A 70 1.98 28.84 -18.45
N THR A 71 2.07 29.75 -17.49
CA THR A 71 3.18 30.71 -17.31
C THR A 71 4.23 30.27 -16.30
N TRP A 72 3.97 29.26 -15.47
CA TRP A 72 4.80 28.90 -14.31
C TRP A 72 4.92 27.37 -14.10
N THR A 73 4.99 26.63 -15.21
CA THR A 73 5.03 25.16 -15.26
C THR A 73 6.11 24.55 -14.36
N ARG A 74 7.31 25.14 -14.29
CA ARG A 74 8.40 24.67 -13.43
C ARG A 74 8.11 24.82 -11.94
N HIS A 75 7.47 25.93 -11.54
CA HIS A 75 7.05 26.12 -10.15
C HIS A 75 5.92 25.16 -9.77
N PHE A 76 4.95 24.96 -10.67
CA PHE A 76 3.90 23.97 -10.50
C PHE A 76 4.45 22.55 -10.35
N PHE A 77 5.47 22.18 -11.12
CA PHE A 77 6.18 20.91 -10.98
C PHE A 77 6.77 20.75 -9.56
N VAL A 78 7.57 21.72 -9.13
CA VAL A 78 8.23 21.70 -7.81
C VAL A 78 7.19 21.63 -6.68
N ILE A 79 6.13 22.44 -6.75
CA ILE A 79 5.03 22.42 -5.77
C ILE A 79 4.37 21.04 -5.73
N THR A 80 4.08 20.45 -6.89
CA THR A 80 3.47 19.12 -6.97
C THR A 80 4.36 18.05 -6.32
N ILE A 81 5.67 18.08 -6.57
CA ILE A 81 6.62 17.14 -5.96
C ILE A 81 6.68 17.34 -4.43
N ILE A 82 6.68 18.58 -3.94
CA ILE A 82 6.62 18.87 -2.50
C ILE A 82 5.33 18.31 -1.89
N CYS A 83 4.18 18.51 -2.55
CA CYS A 83 2.90 17.95 -2.11
C CYS A 83 2.95 16.42 -2.04
N VAL A 84 3.53 15.75 -3.04
CA VAL A 84 3.71 14.28 -3.06
C VAL A 84 4.55 13.83 -1.88
N VAL A 85 5.69 14.48 -1.61
CA VAL A 85 6.56 14.17 -0.46
C VAL A 85 5.76 14.26 0.85
N ILE A 86 5.04 15.36 1.07
CA ILE A 86 4.28 15.59 2.30
C ILE A 86 3.16 14.55 2.46
N VAL A 87 2.42 14.26 1.39
CA VAL A 87 1.33 13.27 1.41
C VAL A 87 1.87 11.87 1.66
N SER A 88 2.96 11.47 1.01
CA SER A 88 3.58 10.15 1.22
C SER A 88 4.10 9.99 2.65
N SER A 89 4.74 11.01 3.21
CA SER A 89 5.16 11.06 4.60
C SER A 89 3.98 10.94 5.58
N ALA A 90 2.94 11.76 5.39
CA ALA A 90 1.75 11.76 6.24
C ALA A 90 1.00 10.42 6.14
N SER A 91 0.83 9.87 4.93
CA SER A 91 0.20 8.58 4.67
C SER A 91 0.97 7.43 5.33
N THR A 92 2.31 7.48 5.32
CA THR A 92 3.13 6.48 6.00
C THR A 92 2.95 6.53 7.52
N ILE A 93 2.94 7.73 8.11
CA ILE A 93 2.66 7.91 9.55
C ILE A 93 1.25 7.41 9.87
N PHE A 94 0.25 7.79 9.08
CA PHE A 94 -1.14 7.33 9.22
C PHE A 94 -1.22 5.80 9.20
N SER A 95 -0.73 5.18 8.12
CA SER A 95 -0.76 3.73 7.89
C SER A 95 -0.09 2.99 9.05
N SER A 96 1.14 3.38 9.40
CA SER A 96 1.87 2.74 10.48
C SER A 96 1.21 2.94 11.86
N SER A 97 0.60 4.10 12.12
CA SER A 97 -0.13 4.36 13.37
C SER A 97 -1.42 3.54 13.48
N ILE A 98 -2.20 3.44 12.39
CA ILE A 98 -3.44 2.65 12.38
C ILE A 98 -3.15 1.15 12.44
N PHE A 99 -2.07 0.68 11.82
CA PHE A 99 -1.59 -0.71 11.98
C PHE A 99 -1.14 -1.00 13.42
N GLY A 100 -0.44 -0.05 14.05
CA GLY A 100 -0.12 -0.15 15.49
C GLY A 100 -1.39 -0.25 16.34
N LEU A 101 -2.30 0.71 16.20
CA LEU A 101 -3.55 0.74 16.99
C LEU A 101 -4.38 -0.54 16.78
N THR A 102 -4.61 -0.94 15.53
CA THR A 102 -5.40 -2.14 15.20
C THR A 102 -4.78 -3.45 15.66
N SER A 103 -3.48 -3.47 15.93
CA SER A 103 -2.78 -4.65 16.45
C SER A 103 -3.16 -5.00 17.89
N CYS A 104 -3.60 -4.01 18.67
CA CYS A 104 -4.13 -4.21 20.02
C CYS A 104 -5.50 -4.89 20.01
N PHE A 105 -6.24 -4.79 18.90
CA PHE A 105 -7.57 -5.36 18.73
C PHE A 105 -7.51 -6.83 18.27
N PRO A 106 -8.64 -7.56 18.30
CA PRO A 106 -8.73 -8.90 17.71
C PRO A 106 -8.33 -8.90 16.22
N MET A 107 -7.82 -10.03 15.73
CA MET A 107 -7.31 -10.16 14.35
C MET A 107 -8.34 -9.77 13.27
N LYS A 108 -9.64 -9.94 13.57
CA LYS A 108 -10.73 -9.55 12.68
C LYS A 108 -10.68 -8.05 12.34
N ASN A 109 -10.27 -7.19 13.28
CA ASN A 109 -10.19 -5.75 13.09
C ASN A 109 -9.00 -5.39 12.19
N SER A 110 -7.84 -5.98 12.44
CA SER A 110 -6.67 -5.82 11.56
C SER A 110 -6.96 -6.34 10.15
N GLN A 111 -7.64 -7.49 10.03
CA GLN A 111 -8.07 -8.05 8.75
C GLN A 111 -9.03 -7.12 8.01
N ALA A 112 -10.03 -6.54 8.70
CA ALA A 112 -10.97 -5.60 8.10
C ALA A 112 -10.27 -4.34 7.58
N LEU A 113 -9.33 -3.77 8.36
CA LEU A 113 -8.49 -2.64 7.92
C LEU A 113 -7.69 -3.00 6.66
N ILE A 114 -7.05 -4.16 6.66
CA ILE A 114 -6.21 -4.64 5.56
C ILE A 114 -7.02 -4.92 4.30
N SER A 115 -8.22 -5.52 4.44
CA SER A 115 -9.15 -5.74 3.33
C SER A 115 -9.64 -4.41 2.76
N GLY A 116 -9.97 -3.44 3.62
CA GLY A 116 -10.36 -2.09 3.24
C GLY A 116 -9.32 -1.36 2.39
N GLN A 117 -8.02 -1.54 2.68
CA GLN A 117 -6.95 -1.00 1.84
C GLN A 117 -6.95 -1.57 0.41
N ALA A 118 -7.10 -2.89 0.25
CA ALA A 118 -7.14 -3.50 -1.09
C ALA A 118 -8.43 -3.20 -1.86
N MET A 119 -9.54 -3.05 -1.15
CA MET A 119 -10.78 -2.54 -1.74
C MET A 119 -10.56 -1.14 -2.34
N GLY A 120 -9.86 -0.25 -1.63
CA GLY A 120 -9.48 1.07 -2.16
C GLY A 120 -8.66 0.99 -3.45
N GLY A 121 -7.69 0.07 -3.54
CA GLY A 121 -6.93 -0.20 -4.77
C GLY A 121 -7.80 -0.71 -5.92
N THR A 122 -8.77 -1.58 -5.63
CA THR A 122 -9.73 -2.10 -6.61
C THR A 122 -10.64 -0.98 -7.12
N VAL A 123 -11.19 -0.14 -6.24
CA VAL A 123 -12.02 1.01 -6.60
C VAL A 123 -11.24 1.99 -7.47
N SER A 124 -9.96 2.24 -7.15
CA SER A 124 -9.07 3.09 -7.95
C SER A 124 -8.83 2.51 -9.36
N ALA A 125 -8.61 1.20 -9.47
CA ALA A 125 -8.43 0.52 -10.75
C ALA A 125 -9.71 0.56 -11.61
N VAL A 126 -10.88 0.34 -11.00
CA VAL A 126 -12.18 0.48 -11.69
C VAL A 126 -12.37 1.92 -12.16
N ALA A 127 -12.12 2.90 -11.30
CA ALA A 127 -12.23 4.31 -11.67
C ALA A 127 -11.31 4.64 -12.85
N SER A 128 -10.07 4.14 -12.86
CA SER A 128 -9.11 4.35 -13.96
C SER A 128 -9.59 3.75 -15.28
N VAL A 129 -10.26 2.59 -15.25
CA VAL A 129 -10.85 1.97 -16.44
C VAL A 129 -12.08 2.76 -16.93
N VAL A 130 -12.93 3.22 -16.01
CA VAL A 130 -14.09 4.05 -16.34
C VAL A 130 -13.65 5.38 -16.94
N ASP A 131 -12.64 6.02 -16.36
CA ASP A 131 -12.04 7.25 -16.88
C ASP A 131 -11.49 7.03 -18.30
N LEU A 132 -10.75 5.96 -18.52
CA LEU A 132 -10.23 5.59 -19.83
C LEU A 132 -11.35 5.39 -20.88
N ALA A 133 -12.53 4.95 -20.46
CA ALA A 133 -13.70 4.75 -21.32
C ALA A 133 -14.53 6.03 -21.53
N ALA A 134 -14.59 6.92 -20.54
CA ALA A 134 -15.48 8.09 -20.50
C ALA A 134 -14.81 9.42 -20.84
N ALA A 135 -13.49 9.54 -20.69
CA ALA A 135 -12.80 10.83 -20.76
C ALA A 135 -12.84 11.43 -22.18
N ALA A 136 -13.64 12.49 -22.32
CA ALA A 136 -13.56 13.47 -23.41
C ALA A 136 -12.62 14.65 -23.06
N ASP A 137 -12.49 14.99 -21.77
CA ASP A 137 -11.55 16.01 -21.24
C ASP A 137 -10.90 15.53 -19.93
N THR A 138 -9.58 15.53 -19.91
CA THR A 138 -8.73 14.98 -18.83
C THR A 138 -8.71 15.83 -17.54
N THR A 139 -9.06 17.11 -17.63
CA THR A 139 -8.98 18.03 -16.49
C THR A 139 -10.12 17.80 -15.50
N ASP A 140 -11.32 17.57 -16.00
CA ASP A 140 -12.50 17.31 -15.17
C ASP A 140 -12.42 15.94 -14.49
N SER A 141 -11.84 14.94 -15.16
CA SER A 141 -11.50 13.66 -14.56
C SER A 141 -10.56 13.80 -13.37
N ALA A 142 -9.45 14.53 -13.54
CA ALA A 142 -8.49 14.75 -12.46
C ALA A 142 -9.12 15.44 -11.25
N LEU A 143 -9.99 16.42 -11.48
CA LEU A 143 -10.74 17.10 -10.42
C LEU A 143 -11.67 16.14 -9.67
N ALA A 144 -12.39 15.29 -10.39
CA ALA A 144 -13.27 14.30 -9.79
C ALA A 144 -12.49 13.35 -8.85
N TYR A 145 -11.27 12.93 -9.24
CA TYR A 145 -10.42 12.11 -8.37
C TYR A 145 -10.02 12.81 -7.07
N PHE A 146 -9.53 14.06 -7.15
CA PHE A 146 -9.09 14.77 -5.95
C PHE A 146 -10.25 15.16 -5.02
N LEU A 147 -11.38 15.61 -5.57
CA LEU A 147 -12.60 15.87 -4.79
C LEU A 147 -13.12 14.61 -4.09
N THR A 148 -13.10 13.47 -4.79
CA THR A 148 -13.48 12.19 -4.19
C THR A 148 -12.55 11.87 -3.03
N ALA A 149 -11.23 12.01 -3.21
CA ALA A 149 -10.26 11.79 -2.14
C ALA A 149 -10.51 12.70 -0.91
N ASP A 150 -10.78 13.99 -1.13
CA ASP A 150 -11.12 14.96 -0.06
C ASP A 150 -12.34 14.49 0.77
N VAL A 151 -13.42 14.08 0.09
CA VAL A 151 -14.64 13.57 0.73
C VAL A 151 -14.33 12.33 1.57
N PHE A 152 -13.59 11.35 1.01
CA PHE A 152 -13.22 10.14 1.74
C PHE A 152 -12.35 10.44 2.97
N ILE A 153 -11.41 11.39 2.89
CA ILE A 153 -10.58 11.79 4.04
C ILE A 153 -11.43 12.44 5.13
N ILE A 154 -12.38 13.32 4.77
CA ILE A 154 -13.31 13.96 5.72
C ILE A 154 -14.15 12.89 6.42
N VAL A 155 -14.72 11.95 5.67
CA VAL A 155 -15.49 10.82 6.22
C VAL A 155 -14.62 10.00 7.18
N CYS A 156 -13.37 9.68 6.81
CA CYS A 156 -12.42 8.98 7.68
C CYS A 156 -12.15 9.74 8.98
N ILE A 157 -11.98 11.06 8.95
CA ILE A 157 -11.79 11.90 10.15
C ILE A 157 -13.02 11.82 11.05
N VAL A 158 -14.22 12.01 10.49
CA VAL A 158 -15.47 11.98 11.26
C VAL A 158 -15.68 10.62 11.91
N VAL A 159 -15.51 9.52 11.15
CA VAL A 159 -15.65 8.16 11.66
C VAL A 159 -14.61 7.88 12.76
N TYR A 160 -13.37 8.33 12.59
CA TYR A 160 -12.34 8.17 13.62
C TYR A 160 -12.66 8.92 14.92
N LEU A 161 -13.25 10.13 14.84
CA LEU A 161 -13.67 10.90 16.02
C LEU A 161 -14.89 10.29 16.74
N ILE A 162 -15.71 9.52 16.04
CA ILE A 162 -16.85 8.79 16.62
C ILE A 162 -16.36 7.51 17.32
N LEU A 163 -15.27 6.90 16.87
CA LEU A 163 -14.77 5.60 17.36
C LEU A 163 -14.66 5.50 18.90
N PRO A 164 -14.11 6.48 19.64
CA PRO A 164 -14.01 6.39 21.11
C PRO A 164 -15.37 6.45 21.82
N LYS A 165 -16.43 6.89 21.15
CA LYS A 165 -17.78 6.99 21.71
C LYS A 165 -18.58 5.69 21.57
N LEU A 166 -18.05 4.69 20.87
CA LEU A 166 -18.71 3.39 20.71
C LEU A 166 -18.41 2.49 21.92
N GLU A 167 -19.46 1.90 22.50
CA GLU A 167 -19.39 0.98 23.65
C GLU A 167 -18.40 -0.17 23.44
N TYR A 168 -18.18 -0.59 22.18
CA TYR A 168 -17.23 -1.64 21.82
C TYR A 168 -15.78 -1.30 22.17
N SER A 169 -15.37 -0.02 22.07
CA SER A 169 -14.03 0.42 22.50
C SER A 169 -13.91 0.29 24.02
N SER A 170 -14.92 0.81 24.73
CA SER A 170 -15.00 0.82 26.19
C SER A 170 -15.08 -0.58 26.81
N TYR A 171 -15.72 -1.53 26.12
CA TYR A 171 -15.83 -2.92 26.57
C TYR A 171 -14.51 -3.69 26.41
N LEU A 172 -13.77 -3.45 25.33
CA LEU A 172 -12.45 -4.06 25.14
C LEU A 172 -11.42 -3.52 26.15
N GLU A 173 -11.55 -2.25 26.53
CA GLU A 173 -10.77 -1.64 27.61
C GLU A 173 -11.17 -2.17 29.00
N GLY A 174 -12.48 -2.31 29.27
CA GLY A 174 -12.99 -2.83 30.56
C GLY A 174 -12.84 -4.35 30.76
N ALA A 175 -12.79 -5.13 29.67
CA ALA A 175 -12.49 -6.57 29.72
C ALA A 175 -11.02 -6.87 30.10
N ASP A 176 -10.11 -5.91 29.89
CA ASP A 176 -8.72 -6.00 30.37
C ASP A 176 -8.61 -5.62 31.87
N GLU A 177 -9.47 -4.73 32.40
CA GLU A 177 -9.50 -4.42 33.86
C GLU A 177 -10.02 -5.59 34.73
N SER A 178 -10.84 -6.48 34.16
CA SER A 178 -11.51 -7.55 34.92
C SER A 178 -10.74 -8.88 34.98
N GLN A 179 -9.58 -9.00 34.31
CA GLN A 179 -8.73 -10.21 34.35
C GLN A 179 -7.30 -9.99 34.90
N GLY A 180 -6.96 -8.82 35.45
CA GLY A 180 -5.65 -8.59 36.06
C GLY A 180 -5.63 -7.43 37.02
N ILE A 181 -5.23 -7.69 38.26
CA ILE A 181 -4.95 -6.70 39.31
C ILE A 181 -3.97 -5.64 38.79
N THR A 182 -4.44 -4.47 38.36
CA THR A 182 -4.01 -3.12 38.76
C THR A 182 -4.65 -2.05 37.88
N ASN A 183 -5.14 -0.99 38.54
CA ASN A 183 -5.74 0.22 38.00
C ASN A 183 -5.10 0.70 36.68
N SER A 184 -5.84 0.63 35.58
CA SER A 184 -5.53 1.41 34.38
C SER A 184 -6.80 1.79 33.64
N SER A 185 -7.60 2.63 34.29
CA SER A 185 -8.42 3.60 33.57
C SER A 185 -7.52 4.34 32.58
N PHE A 186 -7.99 4.52 31.34
CA PHE A 186 -7.42 5.42 30.30
C PHE A 186 -6.39 6.41 30.85
N PRO A 187 -5.18 6.55 30.26
CA PRO A 187 -4.06 7.18 30.94
C PRO A 187 -4.30 8.69 31.12
N ALA A 188 -4.93 9.05 32.24
CA ALA A 188 -4.58 10.24 32.96
C ALA A 188 -3.13 10.03 33.43
N LYS A 189 -2.22 10.86 32.92
CA LYS A 189 -0.81 10.92 33.29
C LYS A 189 -0.58 10.56 34.77
N GLY A 190 0.08 9.43 34.99
CA GLY A 190 0.51 8.97 36.31
C GLY A 190 1.79 8.15 36.18
N THR A 191 2.92 8.83 36.31
CA THR A 191 4.27 8.37 36.67
C THR A 191 4.50 6.85 36.75
N SER A 192 4.67 6.20 35.61
CA SER A 192 5.43 4.94 35.52
C SER A 192 6.48 5.12 34.43
N VAL A 193 7.70 4.69 34.73
CA VAL A 193 8.89 4.85 33.88
C VAL A 193 8.55 4.34 32.47
N GLN A 194 8.59 5.23 31.48
CA GLN A 194 8.49 4.90 30.05
C GLN A 194 9.64 3.97 29.67
N ASN A 195 9.50 2.67 29.92
CA ASN A 195 10.37 1.67 29.35
C ASN A 195 10.03 1.63 27.86
N ILE A 196 10.91 2.23 27.06
CA ILE A 196 10.93 2.08 25.61
C ILE A 196 10.73 0.59 25.30
N PRO A 197 9.71 0.21 24.50
CA PRO A 197 9.49 -1.18 24.14
C PRO A 197 10.80 -1.77 23.63
N PRO A 198 11.25 -2.92 24.15
CA PRO A 198 12.56 -3.44 23.78
C PRO A 198 12.52 -3.90 22.31
N LEU A 199 12.99 -3.04 21.41
CA LEU A 199 12.90 -3.20 19.96
C LEU A 199 13.59 -4.47 19.47
N ARG A 200 14.75 -4.79 20.03
CA ARG A 200 15.55 -5.95 19.63
C ARG A 200 14.76 -7.25 19.86
N PRO A 201 14.19 -7.53 21.05
CA PRO A 201 13.30 -8.66 21.25
C PRO A 201 12.09 -8.73 20.31
N ILE A 202 11.45 -7.60 20.00
CA ILE A 202 10.31 -7.57 19.07
C ILE A 202 10.78 -8.01 17.68
N LEU A 203 11.81 -7.35 17.14
CA LEU A 203 12.38 -7.65 15.83
C LEU A 203 12.86 -9.09 15.72
N THR A 204 13.53 -9.63 16.74
CA THR A 204 14.00 -11.02 16.74
C THR A 204 12.83 -12.00 16.75
N LYS A 205 11.79 -11.77 17.57
CA LYS A 205 10.64 -12.69 17.66
C LYS A 205 9.75 -12.61 16.43
N THR A 206 9.62 -11.45 15.79
CA THR A 206 8.81 -11.27 14.59
C THR A 206 9.58 -11.49 13.30
N ALA A 207 10.89 -11.76 13.34
CA ALA A 207 11.76 -11.80 12.18
C ALA A 207 11.24 -12.68 11.04
N VAL A 208 10.69 -13.87 11.35
CA VAL A 208 10.17 -14.80 10.33
C VAL A 208 8.91 -14.25 9.66
N LEU A 209 7.96 -13.73 10.43
CA LEU A 209 6.73 -13.13 9.90
C LEU A 209 7.03 -11.81 9.18
N GLY A 210 7.95 -11.02 9.72
CA GLY A 210 8.48 -9.82 9.09
C GLY A 210 9.14 -10.12 7.74
N PHE A 211 9.98 -11.16 7.67
CA PHE A 211 10.54 -11.65 6.41
C PHE A 211 9.44 -12.09 5.44
N CYS A 212 8.40 -12.79 5.91
CA CYS A 212 7.27 -13.19 5.06
C CYS A 212 6.57 -11.97 4.46
N VAL A 213 6.24 -10.96 5.27
CA VAL A 213 5.65 -9.70 4.79
C VAL A 213 6.57 -9.02 3.79
N PHE A 214 7.82 -8.79 4.18
CA PHE A 214 8.84 -8.18 3.32
C PHE A 214 8.90 -8.87 1.96
N TYR A 215 9.05 -10.19 1.94
CA TYR A 215 9.28 -10.95 0.71
C TYR A 215 8.05 -11.05 -0.18
N VAL A 216 6.84 -11.15 0.39
CA VAL A 216 5.57 -11.10 -0.36
C VAL A 216 5.48 -9.80 -1.15
N PHE A 217 5.64 -8.66 -0.47
CA PHE A 217 5.53 -7.35 -1.10
C PHE A 217 6.73 -7.04 -2.01
N PHE A 218 7.92 -7.53 -1.68
CA PHE A 218 9.12 -7.41 -2.52
C PHE A 218 8.90 -8.05 -3.90
N ILE A 219 8.52 -9.34 -3.94
CA ILE A 219 8.25 -10.03 -5.21
C ILE A 219 7.09 -9.39 -5.97
N SER A 220 6.02 -9.00 -5.26
CA SER A 220 4.87 -8.35 -5.87
C SER A 220 5.23 -7.03 -6.54
N ILE A 221 6.02 -6.17 -5.90
CA ILE A 221 6.40 -4.87 -6.47
C ILE A 221 7.47 -5.00 -7.57
N ILE A 222 8.30 -6.05 -7.54
CA ILE A 222 9.17 -6.33 -8.69
C ILE A 222 8.33 -6.53 -9.96
N ILE A 223 7.23 -7.27 -9.84
CA ILE A 223 6.40 -7.66 -10.98
C ILE A 223 5.36 -6.58 -11.32
N PHE A 224 4.56 -6.17 -10.34
CA PHE A 224 3.44 -5.25 -10.51
C PHE A 224 3.77 -3.87 -9.91
N PRO A 225 3.61 -2.76 -10.66
CA PRO A 225 3.11 -2.70 -12.04
C PRO A 225 4.20 -2.90 -13.10
N SER A 226 5.48 -2.64 -12.79
CA SER A 226 6.56 -2.38 -13.78
C SER A 226 6.72 -3.45 -14.86
N ILE A 227 6.65 -4.73 -14.51
CA ILE A 227 6.82 -5.83 -15.47
C ILE A 227 5.49 -6.19 -16.10
N SER A 228 4.43 -6.31 -15.29
CA SER A 228 3.12 -6.74 -15.78
C SER A 228 2.51 -5.76 -16.77
N SER A 229 2.65 -4.44 -16.53
CA SER A 229 2.09 -3.40 -17.42
C SER A 229 2.78 -3.33 -18.78
N SER A 230 3.98 -3.87 -18.90
CA SER A 230 4.75 -3.93 -20.14
C SER A 230 4.48 -5.21 -20.94
N ILE A 231 3.60 -6.09 -20.44
CA ILE A 231 3.14 -7.26 -21.19
C ILE A 231 2.00 -6.83 -22.12
N GLU A 232 2.23 -6.97 -23.42
CA GLU A 232 1.27 -6.58 -24.44
C GLU A 232 0.47 -7.79 -24.96
N SER A 233 -0.75 -7.53 -25.44
CA SER A 233 -1.55 -8.55 -26.12
C SER A 233 -0.81 -9.05 -27.36
N VAL A 234 -0.84 -10.36 -27.59
CA VAL A 234 -0.25 -10.99 -28.78
C VAL A 234 -0.95 -10.50 -30.06
N ASN A 235 -2.21 -10.05 -29.94
CA ASN A 235 -3.01 -9.54 -31.05
C ASN A 235 -3.16 -8.01 -31.01
N LYS A 236 -2.16 -7.28 -30.50
CA LYS A 236 -2.20 -5.80 -30.44
C LYS A 236 -2.47 -5.16 -31.81
N ASP A 237 -1.89 -5.71 -32.87
CA ASP A 237 -2.03 -5.21 -34.25
C ASP A 237 -3.36 -5.57 -34.92
N SER A 238 -4.26 -6.30 -34.24
CA SER A 238 -5.58 -6.66 -34.78
C SER A 238 -6.55 -5.48 -34.95
N GLY A 239 -6.18 -4.29 -34.47
CA GLY A 239 -7.04 -3.10 -34.50
C GLY A 239 -8.16 -3.10 -33.46
N SER A 240 -8.24 -4.12 -32.60
CA SER A 240 -9.23 -4.18 -31.52
C SER A 240 -8.91 -3.20 -30.40
N LEU A 241 -9.92 -2.44 -29.96
CA LEU A 241 -9.81 -1.57 -28.78
C LEU A 241 -9.47 -2.37 -27.51
N TRP A 242 -9.89 -3.64 -27.45
CA TRP A 242 -9.55 -4.52 -26.33
C TRP A 242 -8.05 -4.73 -26.23
N THR A 243 -7.41 -5.15 -27.33
CA THR A 243 -6.00 -5.55 -27.34
C THR A 243 -5.05 -4.36 -27.26
N SER A 244 -5.47 -3.20 -27.77
CA SER A 244 -4.65 -1.98 -27.84
C SER A 244 -4.81 -1.05 -26.64
N LYS A 245 -6.03 -0.85 -26.13
CA LYS A 245 -6.35 0.16 -25.12
C LYS A 245 -6.71 -0.43 -23.75
N TYR A 246 -7.50 -1.50 -23.72
CA TYR A 246 -8.06 -2.03 -22.46
C TYR A 246 -7.28 -3.20 -21.86
N PHE A 247 -6.45 -3.89 -22.65
CA PHE A 247 -5.75 -5.09 -22.21
C PHE A 247 -4.94 -4.87 -20.94
N ILE A 248 -4.07 -3.85 -20.91
CA ILE A 248 -3.20 -3.58 -19.76
C ILE A 248 -4.02 -3.13 -18.53
N PRO A 249 -4.92 -2.12 -18.61
CA PRO A 249 -5.77 -1.72 -17.48
C PRO A 249 -6.57 -2.88 -16.87
N PHE A 250 -7.15 -3.76 -17.70
CA PHE A 250 -7.93 -4.88 -17.20
C PHE A 250 -7.06 -6.02 -16.66
N THR A 251 -6.10 -6.49 -17.44
CA THR A 251 -5.33 -7.69 -17.10
C THR A 251 -4.26 -7.40 -16.05
N SER A 252 -3.60 -6.25 -16.08
CA SER A 252 -2.55 -5.93 -15.09
C SER A 252 -3.11 -5.23 -13.87
N PHE A 253 -3.86 -4.14 -14.03
CA PHE A 253 -4.24 -3.31 -12.89
C PHE A 253 -5.50 -3.81 -12.18
N LEU A 254 -6.62 -3.93 -12.90
CA LEU A 254 -7.90 -4.31 -12.29
C LEU A 254 -7.85 -5.73 -11.74
N LEU A 255 -7.37 -6.70 -12.53
CA LEU A 255 -7.31 -8.10 -12.13
C LEU A 255 -6.36 -8.33 -10.94
N TYR A 256 -5.20 -7.66 -10.90
CA TYR A 256 -4.30 -7.73 -9.75
C TYR A 256 -4.97 -7.21 -8.48
N ASN A 257 -5.54 -5.99 -8.52
CA ASN A 257 -6.14 -5.38 -7.34
C ASN A 257 -7.36 -6.16 -6.84
N PHE A 258 -8.21 -6.64 -7.76
CA PHE A 258 -9.35 -7.45 -7.41
C PHE A 258 -8.94 -8.80 -6.81
N ALA A 259 -7.96 -9.48 -7.41
CA ALA A 259 -7.45 -10.73 -6.87
C ALA A 259 -6.76 -10.54 -5.50
N ASP A 260 -5.98 -9.46 -5.32
CA ASP A 260 -5.41 -9.07 -4.02
C ASP A 260 -6.51 -8.92 -2.98
N TRP A 261 -7.55 -8.13 -3.30
CA TRP A 261 -8.68 -7.93 -2.40
C TRP A 261 -9.38 -9.25 -2.04
N CYS A 262 -9.67 -10.13 -3.02
CA CYS A 262 -10.19 -11.46 -2.76
C CYS A 262 -9.28 -12.26 -1.82
N GLY A 263 -7.96 -12.23 -2.05
CA GLY A 263 -6.97 -12.91 -1.21
C GLY A 263 -7.03 -12.45 0.25
N ARG A 264 -7.11 -11.13 0.48
CA ARG A 264 -7.26 -10.56 1.83
C ARG A 264 -8.60 -10.93 2.44
N GLN A 265 -9.66 -10.95 1.64
CA GLN A 265 -11.00 -11.24 2.09
C GLN A 265 -11.14 -12.71 2.53
N ILE A 266 -10.50 -13.65 1.83
CA ILE A 266 -10.46 -15.08 2.22
C ILE A 266 -9.91 -15.25 3.65
N THR A 267 -8.94 -14.44 4.08
CA THR A 267 -8.37 -14.52 5.44
C THR A 267 -9.35 -14.16 6.56
N ALA A 268 -10.51 -13.59 6.25
CA ALA A 268 -11.60 -13.40 7.21
C ALA A 268 -12.20 -14.73 7.68
N TRP A 269 -12.22 -15.74 6.79
CA TRP A 269 -12.83 -17.05 7.06
C TRP A 269 -11.77 -18.15 7.24
N ILE A 270 -10.69 -18.09 6.46
CA ILE A 270 -9.67 -19.14 6.43
C ILE A 270 -8.32 -18.55 6.81
N GLN A 271 -7.85 -18.87 8.01
CA GLN A 271 -6.55 -18.44 8.54
C GLN A 271 -5.59 -19.62 8.61
N ALA A 272 -5.19 -20.11 7.43
CA ALA A 272 -4.26 -21.23 7.29
C ALA A 272 -3.22 -20.94 6.20
N PRO A 273 -1.93 -21.25 6.39
CA PRO A 273 -1.32 -21.93 7.53
C PRO A 273 -1.24 -21.05 8.79
N GLY A 274 -1.12 -21.68 9.96
CA GLY A 274 -1.01 -20.97 11.24
C GLY A 274 0.32 -20.22 11.43
N PRO A 275 0.42 -19.35 12.46
CA PRO A 275 1.54 -18.41 12.66
C PRO A 275 2.91 -19.06 12.87
N LYS A 276 2.96 -20.30 13.40
CA LYS A 276 4.19 -21.05 13.66
C LYS A 276 4.52 -22.08 12.57
N SER A 277 3.67 -22.19 11.55
CA SER A 277 3.84 -23.21 10.51
C SER A 277 4.95 -22.82 9.55
N LYS A 278 5.86 -23.77 9.26
CA LYS A 278 6.90 -23.61 8.24
C LYS A 278 6.34 -23.54 6.82
N LEU A 279 5.06 -23.88 6.63
CA LEU A 279 4.40 -23.77 5.33
C LEU A 279 4.26 -22.31 4.88
N LEU A 280 4.06 -21.37 5.82
CA LEU A 280 3.92 -19.94 5.47
C LEU A 280 5.18 -19.40 4.75
N PRO A 281 6.40 -19.46 5.35
CA PRO A 281 7.59 -18.99 4.66
C PRO A 281 7.90 -19.80 3.39
N ALA A 282 7.57 -21.09 3.35
CA ALA A 282 7.76 -21.91 2.14
C ALA A 282 6.88 -21.40 0.96
N LEU A 283 5.60 -21.12 1.21
CA LEU A 283 4.68 -20.55 0.20
C LEU A 283 5.11 -19.14 -0.22
N VAL A 284 5.65 -18.35 0.71
CA VAL A 284 6.19 -17.03 0.39
C VAL A 284 7.41 -17.12 -0.51
N LEU A 285 8.35 -18.04 -0.24
CA LEU A 285 9.51 -18.27 -1.12
C LEU A 285 9.12 -18.88 -2.47
N LEU A 286 8.02 -19.65 -2.53
CA LEU A 286 7.51 -20.19 -3.80
C LEU A 286 7.09 -19.08 -4.78
N ARG A 287 6.73 -17.88 -4.28
CA ARG A 287 6.39 -16.71 -5.13
C ARG A 287 7.53 -16.31 -6.07
N THR A 288 8.78 -16.68 -5.76
CA THR A 288 9.93 -16.39 -6.63
C THR A 288 9.79 -17.03 -8.01
N LEU A 289 9.04 -18.14 -8.11
CA LEU A 289 8.70 -18.76 -9.40
C LEU A 289 7.86 -17.84 -10.29
N SER A 290 7.14 -16.85 -9.75
CA SER A 290 6.40 -15.88 -10.54
C SER A 290 7.34 -15.02 -11.40
N LEU A 291 8.55 -14.69 -10.94
CA LEU A 291 9.48 -13.85 -11.71
C LEU A 291 9.77 -14.39 -13.12
N PRO A 292 10.29 -15.62 -13.29
CA PRO A 292 10.53 -16.16 -14.62
C PRO A 292 9.24 -16.35 -15.43
N LEU A 293 8.10 -16.65 -14.79
CA LEU A 293 6.82 -16.79 -15.49
C LEU A 293 6.42 -15.48 -16.20
N PHE A 294 6.54 -14.34 -15.52
CA PHE A 294 6.26 -13.03 -16.11
C PHE A 294 7.33 -12.59 -17.12
N MET A 295 8.61 -12.85 -16.86
CA MET A 295 9.69 -12.56 -17.82
C MET A 295 9.51 -13.27 -19.17
N LEU A 296 8.84 -14.43 -19.18
CA LEU A 296 8.64 -15.28 -20.36
C LEU A 296 7.27 -15.08 -21.04
N CYS A 297 6.44 -14.15 -20.56
CA CYS A 297 5.21 -13.68 -21.23
C CYS A 297 5.52 -12.77 -22.42
N ASN A 298 4.54 -12.13 -23.06
CA ASN A 298 4.80 -11.18 -24.16
C ASN A 298 5.17 -9.76 -23.67
N TYR A 299 6.25 -9.63 -22.89
CA TYR A 299 6.81 -8.33 -22.49
C TYR A 299 7.35 -7.56 -23.71
N GLN A 300 7.12 -6.25 -23.79
CA GLN A 300 7.64 -5.36 -24.85
C GLN A 300 8.08 -4.00 -24.27
N PRO A 301 9.14 -3.37 -24.82
CA PRO A 301 10.11 -3.93 -25.78
C PRO A 301 11.07 -4.92 -25.10
N ARG A 302 11.59 -5.90 -25.84
CA ARG A 302 12.62 -6.86 -25.36
C ARG A 302 13.98 -6.52 -25.92
N ILE A 303 14.99 -6.40 -25.05
CA ILE A 303 16.35 -6.05 -25.46
C ILE A 303 17.26 -7.29 -25.40
N HIS A 304 17.32 -7.98 -24.26
CA HIS A 304 18.27 -9.07 -24.06
C HIS A 304 17.58 -10.44 -24.09
N ILE A 305 16.39 -10.59 -23.48
CA ILE A 305 15.69 -11.88 -23.39
C ILE A 305 14.63 -11.95 -24.51
N LYS A 306 15.01 -12.58 -25.63
CA LYS A 306 14.12 -12.72 -26.81
C LYS A 306 13.11 -13.88 -26.70
N MET A 307 13.32 -14.80 -25.77
CA MET A 307 12.48 -16.00 -25.65
C MET A 307 11.13 -15.67 -25.02
N VAL A 308 10.04 -16.00 -25.72
CA VAL A 308 8.66 -15.93 -25.22
C VAL A 308 8.08 -17.33 -25.21
N ILE A 309 7.82 -17.88 -24.01
CA ILE A 309 7.21 -19.21 -23.85
C ILE A 309 5.69 -19.08 -23.76
N PHE A 310 5.20 -18.09 -23.02
CA PHE A 310 3.77 -17.91 -22.75
C PHE A 310 3.15 -16.96 -23.76
N ASN A 311 3.06 -17.41 -25.02
CA ASN A 311 2.58 -16.61 -26.15
C ASN A 311 1.05 -16.64 -26.33
N ARG A 312 0.29 -16.46 -25.24
CA ARG A 312 -1.18 -16.30 -25.27
C ARG A 312 -1.60 -15.36 -24.14
N ASP A 313 -2.55 -14.48 -24.43
CA ASP A 313 -3.09 -13.48 -23.50
C ASP A 313 -3.70 -14.05 -22.21
N VAL A 314 -4.11 -15.33 -22.21
CA VAL A 314 -4.63 -16.02 -21.01
C VAL A 314 -3.56 -16.21 -19.94
N TYR A 315 -2.31 -16.43 -20.31
CA TYR A 315 -1.23 -16.71 -19.35
C TYR A 315 -0.92 -15.52 -18.43
N PRO A 316 -0.65 -14.29 -18.94
CA PRO A 316 -0.40 -13.16 -18.06
C PRO A 316 -1.61 -12.85 -17.16
N ALA A 317 -2.84 -13.04 -17.66
CA ALA A 317 -4.06 -12.88 -16.85
C ALA A 317 -4.18 -13.91 -15.71
N VAL A 318 -3.82 -15.18 -15.94
CA VAL A 318 -3.79 -16.19 -14.87
C VAL A 318 -2.66 -15.91 -13.88
N PHE A 319 -1.46 -15.56 -14.35
CA PHE A 319 -0.32 -15.31 -13.49
C PHE A 319 -0.52 -14.09 -12.59
N ILE A 320 -1.13 -13.01 -13.09
CA ILE A 320 -1.40 -11.81 -12.30
C ILE A 320 -2.53 -12.02 -11.29
N ALA A 321 -3.56 -12.80 -11.63
CA ALA A 321 -4.59 -13.21 -10.69
C ALA A 321 -3.97 -14.05 -9.54
N LEU A 322 -3.11 -15.02 -9.88
CA LEU A 322 -2.41 -15.82 -8.87
C LEU A 322 -1.48 -14.95 -8.01
N LEU A 323 -0.73 -14.02 -8.61
CA LEU A 323 0.16 -13.10 -7.90
C LEU A 323 -0.60 -12.23 -6.91
N GLY A 324 -1.71 -11.62 -7.36
CA GLY A 324 -2.60 -10.80 -6.54
C GLY A 324 -3.23 -11.61 -5.40
N LEU A 325 -3.88 -12.73 -5.70
CA LEU A 325 -4.53 -13.59 -4.71
C LEU A 325 -3.56 -14.03 -3.61
N SER A 326 -2.39 -14.50 -4.01
CA SER A 326 -1.36 -14.94 -3.06
C SER A 326 -0.72 -13.77 -2.31
N ASN A 327 -0.64 -12.57 -2.89
CA ASN A 327 -0.17 -11.35 -2.21
C ASN A 327 -1.11 -10.99 -1.07
N GLY A 328 -2.39 -10.90 -1.38
CA GLY A 328 -3.44 -10.54 -0.43
C GLY A 328 -3.54 -11.56 0.68
N TYR A 329 -3.55 -12.85 0.34
CA TYR A 329 -3.70 -13.92 1.31
C TYR A 329 -2.47 -14.05 2.22
N LEU A 330 -1.28 -14.32 1.67
CA LEU A 330 -0.07 -14.56 2.46
C LEU A 330 0.40 -13.29 3.19
N GLY A 331 0.31 -12.14 2.53
CA GLY A 331 0.66 -10.85 3.13
C GLY A 331 -0.24 -10.50 4.30
N THR A 332 -1.56 -10.70 4.18
CA THR A 332 -2.49 -10.45 5.28
C THR A 332 -2.26 -11.39 6.45
N LEU A 333 -2.12 -12.70 6.20
CA LEU A 333 -1.81 -13.68 7.26
C LEU A 333 -0.57 -13.28 8.06
N ALA A 334 0.52 -12.94 7.37
CA ALA A 334 1.76 -12.59 8.03
C ALA A 334 1.62 -11.31 8.89
N ILE A 335 0.89 -10.29 8.41
CA ILE A 335 0.64 -9.06 9.18
C ILE A 335 -0.23 -9.32 10.41
N ILE A 336 -1.35 -10.05 10.27
CA ILE A 336 -2.29 -10.28 11.38
C ILE A 336 -1.71 -11.22 12.45
N TYR A 337 -0.79 -12.12 12.07
CA TYR A 337 -0.11 -13.01 13.00
C TYR A 337 0.99 -12.31 13.82
N GLY A 338 1.63 -11.27 13.28
CA GLY A 338 2.76 -10.58 13.92
C GLY A 338 2.46 -10.15 15.36
N PRO A 339 1.42 -9.34 15.61
CA PRO A 339 1.06 -8.92 16.95
C PRO A 339 0.59 -10.04 17.89
N LYS A 340 0.16 -11.19 17.37
CA LYS A 340 -0.40 -12.30 18.16
C LYS A 340 0.63 -13.28 18.70
N ILE A 341 1.87 -13.23 18.21
CA ILE A 341 2.98 -14.02 18.76
C ILE A 341 3.68 -13.33 19.93
N LEU A 342 3.26 -12.12 20.29
CA LEU A 342 3.81 -11.30 21.36
C LEU A 342 2.75 -10.95 22.40
N PRO A 343 3.17 -10.59 23.63
CA PRO A 343 2.27 -10.05 24.66
C PRO A 343 1.51 -8.81 24.16
N LYS A 344 0.29 -8.59 24.67
CA LYS A 344 -0.60 -7.51 24.22
C LYS A 344 0.04 -6.12 24.39
N GLU A 345 0.87 -5.94 25.41
CA GLU A 345 1.55 -4.67 25.71
C GLU A 345 2.54 -4.26 24.60
N LEU A 346 3.03 -5.23 23.83
CA LEU A 346 3.92 -5.01 22.70
C LEU A 346 3.19 -5.03 21.35
N ALA A 347 1.86 -5.20 21.33
CA ALA A 347 1.09 -5.37 20.10
C ALA A 347 1.14 -4.13 19.21
N GLU A 348 1.01 -2.91 19.77
CA GLU A 348 1.11 -1.67 19.00
C GLU A 348 2.48 -1.54 18.33
N ALA A 349 3.55 -1.65 19.11
CA ALA A 349 4.92 -1.57 18.60
C ALA A 349 5.19 -2.65 17.54
N THR A 350 4.63 -3.85 17.73
CA THR A 350 4.74 -4.94 16.75
C THR A 350 4.02 -4.60 15.45
N GLY A 351 2.81 -4.03 15.51
CA GLY A 351 2.09 -3.57 14.33
C GLY A 351 2.91 -2.58 13.50
N VAL A 352 3.54 -1.61 14.17
CA VAL A 352 4.47 -0.64 13.54
C VAL A 352 5.67 -1.37 12.90
N VAL A 353 6.27 -2.34 13.59
CA VAL A 353 7.35 -3.20 13.04
C VAL A 353 6.90 -3.96 11.79
N MET A 354 5.69 -4.51 11.77
CA MET A 354 5.16 -5.22 10.60
C MET A 354 4.98 -4.27 9.40
N THR A 355 4.50 -3.05 9.62
CA THR A 355 4.43 -2.01 8.56
C THR A 355 5.81 -1.60 8.05
N PHE A 356 6.83 -1.64 8.91
CA PHE A 356 8.22 -1.42 8.50
C PHE A 356 8.70 -2.47 7.52
N TYR A 357 8.52 -3.76 7.82
CA TYR A 357 8.88 -4.83 6.88
C TYR A 357 8.12 -4.73 5.56
N LEU A 358 6.84 -4.36 5.60
CA LEU A 358 6.03 -4.11 4.40
C LEU A 358 6.64 -3.02 3.54
N THR A 359 6.89 -1.84 4.12
CA THR A 359 7.39 -0.67 3.39
C THR A 359 8.79 -0.90 2.85
N LEU A 360 9.65 -1.60 3.61
CA LEU A 360 10.97 -2.01 3.14
C LEU A 360 10.88 -2.95 1.93
N GLY A 361 9.91 -3.87 1.93
CA GLY A 361 9.63 -4.75 0.80
C GLY A 361 9.22 -3.98 -0.45
N LEU A 362 8.32 -3.00 -0.31
CA LEU A 362 7.91 -2.12 -1.40
C LEU A 362 9.11 -1.33 -1.98
N ALA A 363 9.92 -0.72 -1.11
CA ALA A 363 11.04 0.12 -1.52
C ALA A 363 12.13 -0.69 -2.25
N LEU A 364 12.57 -1.81 -1.67
CA LEU A 364 13.59 -2.66 -2.29
C LEU A 364 13.06 -3.37 -3.54
N GLY A 365 11.78 -3.76 -3.55
CA GLY A 365 11.15 -4.37 -4.71
C GLY A 365 11.11 -3.42 -5.90
N SER A 366 10.79 -2.14 -5.68
CA SER A 366 10.79 -1.11 -6.71
C SER A 366 12.20 -0.84 -7.26
N ALA A 367 13.22 -0.81 -6.40
CA ALA A 367 14.60 -0.69 -6.85
C ALA A 367 15.03 -1.89 -7.72
N CYS A 368 14.67 -3.12 -7.31
CA CYS A 368 14.96 -4.32 -8.08
C CYS A 368 14.14 -4.43 -9.38
N SER A 369 12.92 -3.87 -9.45
CA SER A 369 12.11 -3.90 -10.67
C SER A 369 12.82 -3.17 -11.82
N ILE A 370 13.49 -2.05 -11.53
CA ILE A 370 14.25 -1.27 -12.53
C ILE A 370 15.37 -2.11 -13.14
N LEU A 371 16.10 -2.88 -12.30
CA LEU A 371 17.16 -3.76 -12.76
C LEU A 371 16.62 -4.89 -13.66
N LEU A 372 15.48 -5.48 -13.28
CA LEU A 372 14.83 -6.50 -14.10
C LEU A 372 14.34 -5.95 -15.44
N VAL A 373 13.76 -4.76 -15.45
CA VAL A 373 13.29 -4.08 -16.68
C VAL A 373 14.45 -3.83 -17.65
N HIS A 374 15.63 -3.47 -17.15
CA HIS A 374 16.83 -3.34 -18.00
C HIS A 374 17.37 -4.68 -18.52
N LEU A 375 17.12 -5.78 -17.79
CA LEU A 375 17.61 -7.11 -18.14
C LEU A 375 16.73 -7.80 -19.20
N ILE A 376 15.43 -7.54 -19.25
CA ILE A 376 14.50 -8.13 -20.23
C ILE A 376 14.69 -7.46 -21.59
#